data_AF-A0A4Z2EQ88-F1
#
_entry.id   AF-A0A4Z2EQ88-F1
#
_cell.length_a   1.000
_cell.length_b   1.000
_cell.length_c   1.000
_cell.angle_alpha   90.00
_cell.angle_beta   90.00
_cell.angle_gamma   90.00
#
_symmetry.space_group_name_H-M   'P 1'
#
loop_
_entity.id
_entity.type
_entity.pdbx_description
1 polymer ?
#
loop_
_entity_poly.entity_id
_entity_poly.type
_entity_poly.pdbx_seq_one_letter_code
_entity_poly.pdbx_strand_id
1 'polypeptide(L)'
;MKYCFQPAWIGLFYSLDNWSWSLSNTSFYKPGETEFRRWASGEPNNYLENCIAMFSNGEWVDVNCLNSYKSVCFDVRGPNTYVSIETLMTWTEAQSYCREHHTDLASVRNMEENQMVHNLIPSGEVVWIGLFSDKWQWSDGSDSSFRDWIPLVPRAPDGSYDACVVADFSADGHWETLDCNVKSAFICYIDIVPVSKRVVKVRLEKRSSSLDLNDPVVMEDLLKKLKQRLKDQGLNNDIKLTWRKQSDGKVFHKEEKTIEKKYRDEL
;
A
#
# COMPACT_ATOMS: atom_id res chain seq x y z
N MET A 1 -25.54 -25.17 -24.74
CA MET A 1 -24.52 -24.52 -23.88
C MET A 1 -24.84 -23.04 -23.83
N LYS A 2 -25.30 -22.54 -22.67
CA LYS A 2 -25.45 -21.09 -22.47
C LYS A 2 -24.11 -20.58 -21.96
N TYR A 3 -23.38 -19.85 -22.79
CA TYR A 3 -22.20 -19.13 -22.33
C TYR A 3 -22.68 -18.05 -21.35
N CYS A 4 -22.27 -18.15 -20.10
CA CYS A 4 -22.62 -17.19 -19.07
C CYS A 4 -21.61 -16.04 -19.14
N PHE A 5 -21.90 -15.03 -19.97
CA PHE A 5 -21.17 -13.76 -20.04
C PHE A 5 -21.76 -12.75 -19.06
N GLN A 6 -22.07 -13.17 -17.84
CA GLN A 6 -22.63 -12.26 -16.84
C GLN A 6 -21.47 -11.47 -16.22
N PRO A 7 -21.53 -10.12 -16.18
CA PRO A 7 -20.50 -9.32 -15.56
C PRO A 7 -20.39 -9.65 -14.07
N ALA A 8 -19.21 -9.51 -13.47
CA ALA A 8 -19.03 -9.78 -12.04
C ALA A 8 -18.50 -8.55 -11.31
N TRP A 9 -19.06 -8.26 -10.13
CA TRP A 9 -18.59 -7.20 -9.25
C TRP A 9 -17.11 -7.38 -8.92
N ILE A 10 -16.37 -6.29 -9.09
CA ILE A 10 -15.04 -6.11 -8.50
C ILE A 10 -15.13 -5.13 -7.34
N GLY A 11 -14.08 -5.05 -6.52
CA GLY A 11 -14.09 -4.24 -5.31
C GLY A 11 -14.14 -2.72 -5.53
N LEU A 12 -14.18 -2.23 -6.77
CA LEU A 12 -14.13 -0.80 -7.06
C LEU A 12 -15.53 -0.17 -7.03
N PHE A 13 -15.68 0.95 -6.33
CA PHE A 13 -16.94 1.68 -6.20
C PHE A 13 -16.69 3.20 -6.19
N TYR A 14 -17.71 3.96 -6.54
CA TYR A 14 -17.67 5.42 -6.59
C TYR A 14 -17.83 6.02 -5.18
N SER A 15 -16.98 6.98 -4.82
CA SER A 15 -16.97 7.66 -3.53
C SER A 15 -16.66 9.14 -3.75
N LEU A 16 -17.52 10.01 -3.19
CA LEU A 16 -17.53 11.44 -3.51
C LEU A 16 -16.39 12.25 -2.89
N ASP A 17 -15.74 11.74 -1.84
CA ASP A 17 -14.80 12.52 -1.03
C ASP A 17 -13.53 11.72 -0.71
N ASN A 18 -12.72 11.41 -1.72
CA ASN A 18 -11.47 10.68 -1.51
C ASN A 18 -10.25 11.35 -2.13
N TRP A 19 -9.68 12.32 -1.41
CA TRP A 19 -8.41 12.94 -1.76
C TRP A 19 -7.25 12.07 -1.28
N SER A 20 -6.43 11.60 -2.22
CA SER A 20 -5.26 10.76 -1.96
C SER A 20 -3.99 11.41 -2.50
N TRP A 21 -2.89 11.21 -1.79
CA TRP A 21 -1.57 11.58 -2.31
C TRP A 21 -1.07 10.51 -3.27
N SER A 22 -0.48 10.92 -4.38
CA SER A 22 0.12 10.07 -5.42
C SER A 22 1.16 9.09 -4.86
N LEU A 23 1.94 9.51 -3.87
CA LEU A 23 2.87 8.63 -3.17
C LEU A 23 2.07 7.68 -2.25
N SER A 24 1.90 6.45 -2.70
CA SER A 24 1.09 5.38 -2.08
C SER A 24 1.70 4.71 -0.85
N ASN A 25 2.96 4.98 -0.52
CA ASN A 25 3.60 4.33 0.62
C ASN A 25 3.03 4.86 1.95
N THR A 26 2.05 4.17 2.52
CA THR A 26 1.39 4.56 3.77
C THR A 26 2.34 4.66 4.96
N SER A 27 3.45 3.92 4.98
CA SER A 27 4.47 4.00 6.04
C SER A 27 5.27 5.32 6.03
N PHE A 28 5.18 6.09 4.93
CA PHE A 28 5.80 7.41 4.82
C PHE A 28 5.05 8.47 5.62
N TYR A 29 3.73 8.35 5.77
CA TYR A 29 2.88 9.33 6.44
C TYR A 29 2.68 8.98 7.92
N LYS A 30 2.76 9.98 8.78
CA LYS A 30 2.28 9.86 10.17
C LYS A 30 0.76 10.03 10.22
N PRO A 31 0.10 9.55 11.29
CA PRO A 31 -1.33 9.76 11.47
C PRO A 31 -1.71 11.25 11.33
N GLY A 32 -2.65 11.54 10.42
CA GLY A 32 -3.15 12.88 10.14
C GLY A 32 -2.37 13.68 9.09
N GLU A 33 -1.17 13.26 8.68
CA GLU A 33 -0.39 13.96 7.64
C GLU A 33 -1.06 13.92 6.26
N THR A 34 -1.93 12.93 6.01
CA THR A 34 -2.70 12.80 4.76
C THR A 34 -3.89 13.77 4.70
N GLU A 35 -4.27 14.41 5.81
CA GLU A 35 -5.48 15.23 5.92
C GLU A 35 -5.22 16.74 5.78
N PHE A 36 -3.95 17.17 5.75
CA PHE A 36 -3.63 18.58 5.60
C PHE A 36 -4.12 19.13 4.26
N ARG A 37 -4.85 20.24 4.27
CA ARG A 37 -5.36 20.94 3.09
C ARG A 37 -5.13 22.44 3.21
N ARG A 38 -4.75 23.07 2.09
CA ARG A 38 -4.63 24.54 1.97
C ARG A 38 -5.40 25.06 0.76
N TRP A 39 -6.70 24.73 0.71
CA TRP A 39 -7.59 25.14 -0.37
C TRP A 39 -7.69 26.66 -0.52
N ALA A 40 -7.76 27.12 -1.77
CA ALA A 40 -8.17 28.48 -2.08
C ALA A 40 -9.64 28.70 -1.69
N SER A 41 -10.05 29.97 -1.57
CA SER A 41 -11.44 30.30 -1.23
C SER A 41 -12.40 29.80 -2.31
N GLY A 42 -13.33 28.91 -1.93
CA GLY A 42 -14.31 28.31 -2.84
C GLY A 42 -13.94 26.90 -3.33
N GLU A 43 -12.76 26.39 -2.97
CA GLU A 43 -12.27 25.07 -3.39
C GLU A 43 -12.34 24.02 -2.26
N PRO A 44 -12.40 22.71 -2.61
CA PRO A 44 -12.56 22.19 -3.97
C PRO A 44 -14.01 22.32 -4.47
N ASN A 45 -14.18 22.69 -5.73
CA ASN A 45 -15.50 22.90 -6.33
C ASN A 45 -16.06 21.64 -7.03
N ASN A 46 -15.21 20.64 -7.27
CA ASN A 46 -15.56 19.29 -7.74
C ASN A 46 -16.22 19.20 -9.14
N TYR A 47 -16.10 20.23 -10.00
CA TYR A 47 -16.67 20.27 -11.37
C TYR A 47 -15.87 19.44 -12.42
N LEU A 48 -15.65 18.14 -12.16
CA LEU A 48 -14.80 17.23 -12.98
C LEU A 48 -13.29 17.52 -12.89
N GLU A 49 -12.89 18.17 -11.81
CA GLU A 49 -11.53 18.58 -11.50
C GLU A 49 -10.96 17.63 -10.44
N ASN A 50 -10.11 16.69 -10.86
CA ASN A 50 -9.66 15.59 -10.00
C ASN A 50 -8.18 15.71 -9.60
N CYS A 51 -7.45 16.70 -10.11
CA CYS A 51 -6.02 16.84 -9.89
C CYS A 51 -5.73 18.20 -9.27
N ILE A 52 -4.81 18.24 -8.30
CA ILE A 52 -4.57 19.45 -7.53
C ILE A 52 -3.34 20.18 -8.02
N ALA A 53 -3.51 21.49 -8.22
CA ALA A 53 -2.42 22.40 -8.46
C ALA A 53 -2.30 23.43 -7.33
N MET A 54 -1.07 23.89 -7.08
CA MET A 54 -0.75 24.91 -6.10
C MET A 54 -0.40 26.22 -6.80
N PHE A 55 -1.03 27.31 -6.40
CA PHE A 55 -0.69 28.66 -6.83
C PHE A 55 0.60 29.16 -6.15
N SER A 56 1.23 30.19 -6.74
CA SER A 56 2.41 30.84 -6.14
C SER A 56 2.17 31.45 -4.74
N ASN A 57 0.92 31.66 -4.31
CA ASN A 57 0.59 32.09 -2.93
C ASN A 57 0.50 30.91 -1.93
N GLY A 58 0.67 29.68 -2.41
CA GLY A 58 0.62 28.44 -1.65
C GLY A 58 -0.76 27.82 -1.50
N GLU A 59 -1.83 28.44 -2.00
CA GLU A 59 -3.19 27.89 -1.96
C GLU A 59 -3.44 26.88 -3.09
N TRP A 60 -4.37 25.96 -2.86
CA TRP A 60 -4.62 24.80 -3.72
C TRP A 60 -5.95 24.92 -4.45
N VAL A 61 -5.99 24.41 -5.67
CA VAL A 61 -7.18 24.35 -6.52
C VAL A 61 -7.28 22.99 -7.17
N ASP A 62 -8.48 22.40 -7.20
CA ASP A 62 -8.77 21.27 -8.07
C ASP A 62 -8.94 21.76 -9.50
N VAL A 63 -8.29 21.09 -10.44
CA VAL A 63 -8.31 21.43 -11.86
C VAL A 63 -8.41 20.16 -12.71
N ASN A 64 -8.80 20.33 -13.97
CA ASN A 64 -8.82 19.23 -14.94
C ASN A 64 -7.41 18.63 -15.12
N CYS A 65 -7.27 17.32 -14.87
CA CYS A 65 -6.00 16.58 -14.96
C CYS A 65 -5.33 16.64 -16.34
N LEU A 66 -6.08 16.94 -17.40
CA LEU A 66 -5.60 17.08 -18.77
C LEU A 66 -4.98 18.46 -19.06
N ASN A 67 -5.09 19.42 -18.14
CA ASN A 67 -4.37 20.67 -18.26
C ASN A 67 -2.86 20.43 -18.20
N SER A 68 -2.09 21.27 -18.88
CA SER A 68 -0.63 21.19 -18.86
C SER A 68 -0.06 22.26 -17.94
N TYR A 69 0.54 21.82 -16.82
CA TYR A 69 1.25 22.69 -15.88
C TYR A 69 2.66 22.16 -15.62
N LYS A 70 3.51 23.03 -15.08
CA LYS A 70 4.77 22.61 -14.45
C LYS A 70 4.45 21.78 -13.21
N SER A 71 5.43 21.11 -12.64
CA SER A 71 5.22 20.27 -11.46
C SER A 71 6.30 20.44 -10.41
N VAL A 72 5.98 20.05 -9.17
CA VAL A 72 6.98 19.89 -8.13
C VAL A 72 7.05 18.41 -7.76
N CYS A 73 8.23 17.82 -7.89
CA CYS A 73 8.50 16.46 -7.45
C CYS A 73 8.97 16.45 -5.99
N PHE A 74 8.71 15.35 -5.31
CA PHE A 74 9.30 14.99 -4.04
C PHE A 74 10.46 14.01 -4.25
N ASP A 75 11.56 14.20 -3.54
CA ASP A 75 12.75 13.34 -3.64
C ASP A 75 13.30 12.98 -2.25
N VAL A 76 13.03 11.76 -1.77
CA VAL A 76 13.55 11.26 -0.48
C VAL A 76 15.06 10.98 -0.48
N ARG A 77 15.65 10.89 -1.68
CA ARG A 77 17.07 10.51 -1.86
C ARG A 77 17.94 11.72 -2.19
N GLY A 78 17.32 12.80 -2.66
CA GLY A 78 17.99 14.01 -3.11
C GLY A 78 18.46 14.91 -1.96
N PRO A 79 19.42 15.83 -2.24
CA PRO A 79 19.81 16.88 -1.29
C PRO A 79 18.70 17.91 -1.04
N ASN A 80 17.78 18.05 -2.00
CA ASN A 80 16.60 18.89 -1.91
C ASN A 80 15.36 17.99 -1.87
N THR A 81 14.52 18.18 -0.84
CA THR A 81 13.28 17.40 -0.64
C THR A 81 12.23 17.66 -1.71
N TYR A 82 12.21 18.87 -2.29
CA TYR A 82 11.27 19.29 -3.33
C TYR A 82 12.04 19.86 -4.53
N VAL A 83 11.63 19.51 -5.75
CA VAL A 83 12.31 19.86 -7.00
C VAL A 83 11.30 20.42 -8.00
N SER A 84 11.49 21.66 -8.46
CA SER A 84 10.67 22.26 -9.53
C SER A 84 11.03 21.67 -10.89
N ILE A 85 10.02 21.28 -11.66
CA ILE A 85 10.15 20.78 -13.02
C ILE A 85 9.48 21.77 -13.97
N GLU A 86 10.29 22.39 -14.83
CA GLU A 86 9.84 23.47 -15.73
C GLU A 86 9.07 23.00 -16.97
N THR A 87 8.94 21.69 -17.18
CA THR A 87 8.25 21.12 -18.34
C THR A 87 6.74 21.09 -18.09
N LEU A 88 5.96 21.61 -19.04
CA LEU A 88 4.50 21.54 -18.98
C LEU A 88 4.03 20.12 -19.31
N MET A 89 3.28 19.52 -18.39
CA MET A 89 2.80 18.14 -18.49
C MET A 89 1.38 18.04 -17.95
N THR A 90 0.62 17.08 -18.45
CA THR A 90 -0.60 16.64 -17.74
C THR A 90 -0.24 16.05 -16.39
N TRP A 91 -1.20 15.98 -15.46
CA TRP A 91 -0.90 15.49 -14.11
C TRP A 91 -0.30 14.07 -14.12
N THR A 92 -0.84 13.18 -14.96
CA THR A 92 -0.35 11.79 -15.11
C THR A 92 1.05 11.72 -15.70
N GLU A 93 1.37 12.57 -16.68
CA GLU A 93 2.72 12.67 -17.25
C GLU A 93 3.71 13.19 -16.20
N ALA A 94 3.32 14.22 -15.44
CA ALA A 94 4.14 14.78 -14.37
C ALA A 94 4.42 13.76 -13.26
N GLN A 95 3.41 12.97 -12.86
CA GLN A 95 3.57 11.87 -11.91
C GLN A 95 4.57 10.83 -12.42
N SER A 96 4.40 10.41 -13.68
CA SER A 96 5.28 9.42 -14.32
C SER A 96 6.73 9.91 -14.35
N TYR A 97 6.93 11.17 -14.75
CA TYR A 97 8.23 11.82 -14.73
C TYR A 97 8.85 11.86 -13.32
N CYS A 98 8.09 12.28 -12.30
CA CYS A 98 8.61 12.34 -10.94
C CYS A 98 8.95 10.94 -10.39
N ARG A 99 8.24 9.89 -10.77
CA ARG A 99 8.57 8.51 -10.36
C ARG A 99 9.79 7.95 -11.09
N GLU A 100 9.99 8.34 -12.34
CA GLU A 100 11.17 7.94 -13.13
C GLU A 100 12.44 8.62 -12.63
N HIS A 101 12.37 9.92 -12.32
CA HIS A 101 13.55 10.73 -12.01
C HIS A 101 13.74 11.05 -10.52
N HIS A 102 12.68 10.97 -9.71
CA HIS A 102 12.67 11.33 -8.28
C HIS A 102 11.97 10.25 -7.43
N THR A 103 11.09 10.61 -6.51
CA THR A 103 10.27 9.65 -5.74
C THR A 103 8.83 9.63 -6.24
N ASP A 104 8.15 10.76 -6.22
CA ASP A 104 6.79 10.95 -6.77
C ASP A 104 6.51 12.46 -6.89
N LEU A 105 5.30 12.87 -7.29
CA LEU A 105 4.84 14.26 -7.15
C LEU A 105 4.84 14.69 -5.68
N ALA A 106 4.93 16.00 -5.45
CA ALA A 106 5.02 16.59 -4.12
C ALA A 106 3.83 16.22 -3.22
N SER A 107 4.09 15.50 -2.12
CA SER A 107 3.19 15.42 -0.97
C SER A 107 3.43 16.61 -0.04
N VAL A 108 2.34 17.28 0.38
CA VAL A 108 2.38 18.46 1.25
C VAL A 108 1.60 18.18 2.52
N ARG A 109 2.31 17.89 3.62
CA ARG A 109 1.72 17.29 4.83
C ARG A 109 1.47 18.29 5.96
N ASN A 110 2.01 19.49 5.84
CA ASN A 110 1.91 20.56 6.83
C ASN A 110 2.24 21.91 6.20
N MET A 111 2.13 22.98 7.00
CA MET A 111 2.35 24.35 6.55
C MET A 111 3.82 24.60 6.17
N GLU A 112 4.77 23.97 6.88
CA GLU A 112 6.20 24.10 6.61
C GLU A 112 6.55 23.54 5.22
N GLU A 113 6.05 22.36 4.89
CA GLU A 113 6.19 21.76 3.56
C GLU A 113 5.49 22.59 2.49
N ASN A 114 4.30 23.13 2.79
CA ASN A 114 3.62 24.03 1.88
C ASN A 114 4.46 25.28 1.59
N GLN A 115 5.15 25.79 2.61
CA GLN A 115 6.06 26.92 2.47
C GLN A 115 7.28 26.54 1.62
N MET A 116 7.81 25.32 1.75
CA MET A 116 8.90 24.86 0.89
C MET A 116 8.48 24.78 -0.58
N VAL A 117 7.32 24.17 -0.86
CA VAL A 117 6.84 24.00 -2.24
C VAL A 117 6.50 25.34 -2.90
N HIS A 118 5.71 26.20 -2.26
CA HIS A 118 5.31 27.46 -2.91
C HIS A 118 6.49 28.43 -3.15
N ASN A 119 7.59 28.32 -2.39
CA ASN A 119 8.80 29.13 -2.58
C ASN A 119 9.55 28.75 -3.87
N LEU A 120 9.25 27.58 -4.44
CA LEU A 120 9.78 27.13 -5.73
C LEU A 120 8.95 27.64 -6.91
N ILE A 121 7.75 28.19 -6.66
CA ILE A 121 6.80 28.58 -7.70
C ILE A 121 7.01 30.05 -8.07
N PRO A 122 7.31 30.38 -9.34
CA PRO A 122 7.38 31.77 -9.78
C PRO A 122 6.05 32.51 -9.59
N SER A 123 6.11 33.82 -9.32
CA SER A 123 4.92 34.63 -9.11
C SER A 123 3.97 34.57 -10.31
N GLY A 124 2.69 34.27 -10.04
CA GLY A 124 1.65 34.16 -11.06
C GLY A 124 1.58 32.79 -11.75
N GLU A 125 2.43 31.84 -11.37
CA GLU A 125 2.37 30.47 -11.86
C GLU A 125 1.57 29.54 -10.93
N VAL A 126 1.20 28.40 -11.52
CA VAL A 126 0.51 27.30 -10.87
C VAL A 126 1.22 26.00 -11.26
N VAL A 127 1.41 25.11 -10.29
CA VAL A 127 2.15 23.86 -10.50
C VAL A 127 1.39 22.66 -9.98
N TRP A 128 1.56 21.51 -10.61
CA TRP A 128 1.06 20.24 -10.11
C TRP A 128 1.72 19.85 -8.80
N ILE A 129 0.89 19.41 -7.85
CA ILE A 129 1.29 18.67 -6.66
C ILE A 129 0.63 17.29 -6.67
N GLY A 130 1.06 16.42 -5.76
CA GLY A 130 0.70 15.01 -5.78
C GLY A 130 -0.71 14.68 -5.29
N LEU A 131 -1.52 15.66 -4.88
CA LEU A 131 -2.88 15.40 -4.40
C LEU A 131 -3.81 15.21 -5.60
N PHE A 132 -4.63 14.18 -5.55
CA PHE A 132 -5.65 13.91 -6.55
C PHE A 132 -6.88 13.28 -5.89
N SER A 133 -8.04 13.43 -6.52
CA SER A 133 -9.27 12.77 -6.14
C SER A 133 -9.48 11.61 -7.09
N ASP A 134 -9.26 10.39 -6.61
CA ASP A 134 -9.82 9.23 -7.27
C ASP A 134 -11.21 9.00 -6.69
N LYS A 135 -12.21 9.35 -7.49
CA LYS A 135 -13.61 9.08 -7.14
C LYS A 135 -13.92 7.59 -7.14
N TRP A 136 -12.95 6.73 -7.48
CA TRP A 136 -13.05 5.27 -7.38
C TRP A 136 -12.20 4.74 -6.22
N GLN A 137 -12.85 4.05 -5.28
CA GLN A 137 -12.23 3.40 -4.13
C GLN A 137 -12.34 1.89 -4.22
N TRP A 138 -11.31 1.19 -3.76
CA TRP A 138 -11.39 -0.25 -3.55
C TRP A 138 -12.02 -0.56 -2.19
N SER A 139 -12.88 -1.57 -2.13
CA SER A 139 -13.64 -2.01 -0.95
C SER A 139 -12.76 -2.61 0.15
N ASP A 140 -11.50 -2.92 -0.17
CA ASP A 140 -10.47 -3.34 0.76
C ASP A 140 -9.67 -2.16 1.35
N GLY A 141 -9.88 -0.94 0.87
CA GLY A 141 -9.14 0.26 1.26
C GLY A 141 -7.76 0.40 0.63
N SER A 142 -7.42 -0.42 -0.37
CA SER A 142 -6.18 -0.31 -1.14
C SER A 142 -6.18 0.92 -2.05
N ASP A 143 -5.00 1.45 -2.33
CA ASP A 143 -4.77 2.69 -3.08
C ASP A 143 -4.30 2.44 -4.53
N SER A 144 -4.56 1.25 -5.06
CA SER A 144 -4.20 0.90 -6.44
C SER A 144 -4.90 1.83 -7.44
N SER A 145 -4.09 2.51 -8.25
CA SER A 145 -4.53 3.39 -9.34
C SER A 145 -4.75 2.70 -10.68
N PHE A 146 -4.58 1.37 -10.76
CA PHE A 146 -4.80 0.61 -11.99
C PHE A 146 -6.27 0.63 -12.40
N ARG A 147 -6.56 0.95 -13.66
CA ARG A 147 -7.92 1.03 -14.20
C ARG A 147 -7.96 0.40 -15.59
N ASP A 148 -8.88 -0.53 -15.83
CA ASP A 148 -9.02 -1.25 -17.09
C ASP A 148 -10.44 -1.15 -17.66
N TRP A 149 -10.88 0.09 -17.89
CA TRP A 149 -12.24 0.38 -18.36
C TRP A 149 -12.48 -0.03 -19.81
N ILE A 150 -13.71 -0.40 -20.14
CA ILE A 150 -14.19 -0.48 -21.53
C ILE A 150 -14.02 0.91 -22.17
N PRO A 151 -13.61 1.01 -23.46
CA PRO A 151 -13.55 2.29 -24.16
C PRO A 151 -14.83 3.11 -24.00
N LEU A 152 -14.68 4.40 -23.67
CA LEU A 152 -15.77 5.37 -23.39
C LEU A 152 -16.40 5.31 -21.98
N VAL A 153 -15.89 4.46 -21.09
CA VAL A 153 -16.14 4.44 -19.63
C VAL A 153 -14.82 4.77 -18.90
N PRO A 154 -14.82 5.39 -17.70
CA PRO A 154 -15.96 5.92 -16.99
C PRO A 154 -16.24 7.32 -17.53
N ARG A 155 -17.32 7.47 -18.31
CA ARG A 155 -18.07 8.72 -18.20
C ARG A 155 -18.57 8.73 -16.76
N ALA A 156 -18.30 9.83 -16.05
CA ALA A 156 -18.99 10.10 -14.79
C ALA A 156 -20.44 9.69 -15.01
N PRO A 157 -21.00 8.76 -14.21
CA PRO A 157 -22.37 8.33 -14.40
C PRO A 157 -23.17 9.62 -14.37
N ASP A 158 -23.74 10.03 -15.50
CA ASP A 158 -24.98 10.78 -15.70
C ASP A 158 -25.60 11.58 -14.51
N GLY A 159 -24.80 12.12 -13.61
CA GLY A 159 -25.21 12.58 -12.28
C GLY A 159 -25.51 11.48 -11.24
N SER A 160 -25.25 10.19 -11.49
CA SER A 160 -25.50 9.13 -10.49
C SER A 160 -24.30 8.97 -9.54
N TYR A 161 -24.53 9.25 -8.26
CA TYR A 161 -23.53 9.25 -7.20
C TYR A 161 -23.28 7.86 -6.58
N ASP A 162 -23.98 6.81 -7.04
CA ASP A 162 -23.92 5.45 -6.49
C ASP A 162 -23.56 4.42 -7.58
N ALA A 163 -22.35 4.52 -8.15
CA ALA A 163 -21.86 3.59 -9.16
C ALA A 163 -20.87 2.56 -8.58
N CYS A 164 -21.08 1.30 -8.90
CA CYS A 164 -20.17 0.20 -8.58
C CYS A 164 -19.59 -0.38 -9.87
N VAL A 165 -18.46 -1.08 -9.80
CA VAL A 165 -17.75 -1.57 -10.99
C VAL A 165 -17.86 -3.07 -11.14
N VAL A 166 -18.13 -3.51 -12.37
CA VAL A 166 -18.08 -4.91 -12.76
C VAL A 166 -16.99 -5.14 -13.81
N ALA A 167 -16.41 -6.33 -13.80
CA ALA A 167 -15.67 -6.86 -14.94
C ALA A 167 -16.66 -7.51 -15.92
N ASP A 168 -16.71 -7.00 -17.14
CA ASP A 168 -17.54 -7.54 -18.22
C ASP A 168 -16.76 -8.58 -19.02
N PHE A 169 -17.09 -9.87 -18.81
CA PHE A 169 -16.47 -10.97 -19.54
C PHE A 169 -16.92 -11.08 -21.00
N SER A 170 -17.93 -10.31 -21.42
CA SER A 170 -18.25 -10.14 -22.84
C SER A 170 -17.30 -9.15 -23.54
N ALA A 171 -16.61 -8.32 -22.75
CA ALA A 171 -15.60 -7.35 -23.18
C ALA A 171 -14.21 -7.70 -22.63
N ASP A 172 -13.83 -8.98 -22.70
CA ASP A 172 -12.51 -9.50 -22.27
C ASP A 172 -12.12 -9.22 -20.81
N GLY A 173 -13.10 -8.90 -19.96
CA GLY A 173 -12.89 -8.58 -18.54
C GLY A 173 -12.62 -7.10 -18.28
N HIS A 174 -12.74 -6.23 -19.30
CA HIS A 174 -12.72 -4.79 -19.11
C HIS A 174 -13.90 -4.31 -18.26
N TRP A 175 -13.74 -3.13 -17.66
CA TRP A 175 -14.59 -2.68 -16.58
C TRP A 175 -15.68 -1.75 -17.07
N GLU A 176 -16.88 -1.92 -16.52
CA GLU A 176 -18.01 -1.01 -16.70
C GLU A 176 -18.66 -0.66 -15.36
N THR A 177 -19.49 0.38 -15.36
CA THR A 177 -20.20 0.86 -14.17
C THR A 177 -21.65 0.39 -14.18
N LEU A 178 -22.14 -0.12 -13.04
CA LEU A 178 -23.54 -0.46 -12.82
C LEU A 178 -24.05 0.15 -11.51
N ASP A 179 -25.37 0.28 -11.38
CA ASP A 179 -26.02 0.61 -10.11
C ASP A 179 -25.66 -0.46 -9.08
N CYS A 180 -25.12 -0.03 -7.94
CA CYS A 180 -24.68 -0.90 -6.84
C CYS A 180 -25.75 -1.87 -6.33
N ASN A 181 -27.04 -1.59 -6.55
CA ASN A 181 -28.15 -2.43 -6.12
C ASN A 181 -28.46 -3.60 -7.10
N VAL A 182 -27.79 -3.65 -8.25
CA VAL A 182 -27.95 -4.76 -9.20
C VAL A 182 -27.36 -6.04 -8.62
N LYS A 183 -28.12 -7.13 -8.71
CA LYS A 183 -27.62 -8.46 -8.31
C LYS A 183 -26.72 -8.99 -9.41
N SER A 184 -25.44 -9.22 -9.08
CA SER A 184 -24.51 -9.90 -9.96
C SER A 184 -23.60 -10.86 -9.20
N ALA A 185 -22.90 -11.72 -9.94
CA ALA A 185 -21.78 -12.47 -9.39
C ALA A 185 -20.69 -11.49 -8.91
N PHE A 186 -19.76 -11.95 -8.07
CA PHE A 186 -18.69 -11.12 -7.53
C PHE A 186 -17.39 -11.90 -7.45
N ILE A 187 -16.26 -11.19 -7.54
CA ILE A 187 -14.92 -11.74 -7.40
C ILE A 187 -14.36 -11.32 -6.04
N CYS A 188 -13.87 -12.29 -5.27
CA CYS A 188 -13.11 -12.04 -4.05
C CYS A 188 -11.64 -12.37 -4.28
N TYR A 189 -10.77 -11.69 -3.55
CA TYR A 189 -9.39 -12.07 -3.41
C TYR A 189 -9.05 -12.22 -1.92
N ILE A 190 -7.93 -12.89 -1.64
CA ILE A 190 -7.38 -12.99 -0.29
C ILE A 190 -5.97 -12.43 -0.36
N ASP A 191 -5.64 -11.51 0.54
CA ASP A 191 -4.25 -11.09 0.73
C ASP A 191 -3.40 -12.32 0.98
N ILE A 192 -2.54 -12.65 0.01
CA ILE A 192 -1.49 -13.63 0.23
C ILE A 192 -0.44 -12.90 1.08
N VAL A 193 -0.70 -12.78 2.39
CA VAL A 193 0.32 -12.34 3.33
C VAL A 193 1.48 -13.32 3.17
N PRO A 194 2.65 -12.90 2.66
CA PRO A 194 3.71 -13.83 2.35
C PRO A 194 4.21 -14.45 3.65
N VAL A 195 3.81 -15.70 3.92
CA VAL A 195 4.26 -16.41 5.12
C VAL A 195 5.72 -16.79 4.91
N SER A 196 6.65 -16.02 5.47
CA SER A 196 8.06 -16.40 5.49
C SER A 196 8.25 -17.59 6.44
N LYS A 197 8.41 -18.79 5.88
CA LYS A 197 8.74 -19.98 6.67
C LYS A 197 10.26 -20.04 6.92
N ARG A 198 10.68 -19.77 8.16
CA ARG A 198 12.06 -19.94 8.60
C ARG A 198 12.21 -21.18 9.47
N VAL A 199 13.25 -21.97 9.23
CA VAL A 199 13.62 -23.12 10.08
C VAL A 199 14.82 -22.71 10.92
N VAL A 200 14.68 -22.74 12.23
CA VAL A 200 15.73 -22.40 13.18
C VAL A 200 16.14 -23.65 13.96
N LYS A 201 17.44 -23.88 14.09
CA LYS A 201 17.97 -24.93 14.96
C LYS A 201 18.08 -24.40 16.38
N VAL A 202 17.44 -25.07 17.33
CA VAL A 202 17.53 -24.73 18.76
C VAL A 202 18.46 -25.71 19.47
N ARG A 203 19.23 -25.20 20.43
CA ARG A 203 20.06 -26.00 21.34
C ARG A 203 19.54 -25.78 22.75
N LEU A 204 19.24 -26.87 23.45
CA LEU A 204 18.69 -26.83 24.80
C LEU A 204 19.60 -27.63 25.73
N GLU A 205 19.84 -27.09 26.92
CA GLU A 205 20.58 -27.77 27.97
C GLU A 205 19.60 -28.23 29.05
N LYS A 206 19.60 -29.54 29.33
CA LYS A 206 18.76 -30.11 30.38
C LYS A 206 19.47 -30.00 31.74
N ARG A 207 18.74 -29.50 32.74
CA ARG A 207 19.24 -29.45 34.14
C ARG A 207 19.12 -30.79 34.86
N SER A 208 18.16 -31.63 34.45
CA SER A 208 17.99 -32.99 34.97
C SER A 208 18.16 -34.01 33.85
N SER A 209 18.80 -35.13 34.16
CA SER A 209 18.97 -36.24 33.23
C SER A 209 17.63 -36.92 32.89
N SER A 210 16.66 -36.88 33.80
CA SER A 210 15.34 -37.51 33.69
C SER A 210 14.33 -36.76 32.81
N LEU A 211 14.61 -35.51 32.42
CA LEU A 211 13.71 -34.73 31.57
C LEU A 211 13.77 -35.25 30.11
N ASP A 212 12.65 -35.70 29.59
CA ASP A 212 12.49 -36.01 28.16
C ASP A 212 12.00 -34.78 27.40
N LEU A 213 12.80 -34.31 26.45
CA LEU A 213 12.47 -33.16 25.61
C LEU A 213 11.48 -33.50 24.48
N ASN A 214 11.31 -34.80 24.16
CA ASN A 214 10.34 -35.25 23.16
C ASN A 214 8.98 -35.60 23.79
N ASP A 215 8.80 -35.41 25.10
CA ASP A 215 7.49 -35.52 25.75
C ASP A 215 6.54 -34.44 25.20
N PRO A 216 5.30 -34.79 24.81
CA PRO A 216 4.35 -33.83 24.21
C PRO A 216 4.07 -32.60 25.08
N VAL A 217 3.96 -32.76 26.40
CA VAL A 217 3.68 -31.67 27.34
C VAL A 217 4.90 -30.76 27.43
N VAL A 218 6.09 -31.34 27.54
CA VAL A 218 7.35 -30.59 27.55
C VAL A 218 7.55 -29.81 26.25
N MET A 219 7.26 -30.43 25.10
CA MET A 219 7.35 -29.78 23.78
C MET A 219 6.39 -28.61 23.64
N GLU A 220 5.17 -28.72 24.16
CA GLU A 220 4.18 -27.63 24.16
C GLU A 220 4.64 -26.45 25.04
N ASP A 221 5.16 -26.74 26.23
CA ASP A 221 5.69 -25.72 27.14
C ASP A 221 6.91 -25.00 26.56
N LEU A 222 7.79 -25.73 25.86
CA LEU A 222 8.93 -25.13 25.15
C LEU A 222 8.46 -24.22 24.01
N LEU A 223 7.44 -24.60 23.24
CA LEU A 223 6.87 -23.74 22.20
C LEU A 223 6.26 -22.47 22.80
N LYS A 224 5.53 -22.58 23.92
CA LYS A 224 4.97 -21.41 24.64
C LYS A 224 6.08 -20.46 25.08
N LYS A 225 7.16 -20.97 25.67
CA LYS A 225 8.33 -20.17 26.09
C LYS A 225 9.04 -19.51 24.92
N LEU A 226 9.23 -20.24 23.81
CA LEU A 226 9.82 -19.67 22.59
C LEU A 226 8.95 -18.57 21.99
N LYS A 227 7.63 -18.79 21.94
CA LYS A 227 6.68 -17.78 21.46
C LYS A 227 6.75 -16.51 22.31
N GLN A 228 6.80 -16.65 23.64
CA GLN A 228 6.93 -15.50 24.53
C GLN A 228 8.24 -14.74 24.31
N ARG A 229 9.38 -15.42 24.21
CA ARG A 229 10.66 -14.75 23.93
C ARG A 229 10.69 -13.99 22.61
N LEU A 230 10.06 -14.53 21.56
CA LEU A 230 9.96 -13.83 20.28
C LEU A 230 9.09 -12.57 20.39
N LYS A 231 8.02 -12.62 21.19
CA LYS A 231 7.21 -11.43 21.51
C LYS A 231 8.01 -10.38 22.27
N ASP A 232 8.78 -10.79 23.27
CA ASP A 232 9.64 -9.89 24.05
C ASP A 232 10.73 -9.22 23.18
N GLN A 233 11.07 -9.82 22.03
CA GLN A 233 11.98 -9.28 21.02
C GLN A 233 11.29 -8.44 19.93
N GLY A 234 10.00 -8.13 20.10
CA GLY A 234 9.25 -7.26 19.20
C GLY A 234 8.63 -7.93 17.97
N LEU A 235 8.64 -9.27 17.89
CA LEU A 235 7.87 -9.95 16.83
C LEU A 235 6.40 -10.10 17.22
N ASN A 236 5.51 -9.70 16.31
CA ASN A 236 4.07 -9.54 16.54
C ASN A 236 3.30 -10.87 16.74
N ASN A 237 2.01 -10.78 17.10
CA ASN A 237 1.20 -11.91 17.60
C ASN A 237 0.86 -13.04 16.59
N ASP A 238 1.07 -12.83 15.28
CA ASP A 238 0.64 -13.76 14.23
C ASP A 238 1.66 -14.87 13.91
N ILE A 239 2.70 -15.03 14.73
CA ILE A 239 3.68 -16.10 14.54
C ILE A 239 3.08 -17.46 14.93
N LYS A 240 3.08 -18.38 13.95
CA LYS A 240 2.82 -19.81 14.16
C LYS A 240 4.13 -20.58 14.32
N LEU A 241 4.39 -21.11 15.52
CA LEU A 241 5.53 -22.00 15.79
C LEU A 241 5.08 -23.46 15.79
N THR A 242 5.88 -24.34 15.18
CA THR A 242 5.67 -25.79 15.21
C THR A 242 7.02 -26.50 15.27
N TRP A 243 7.05 -27.68 15.91
CA TRP A 243 8.22 -28.54 15.86
C TRP A 243 8.31 -29.29 14.53
N ARG A 244 9.52 -29.34 13.96
CA ARG A 244 9.80 -30.19 12.82
C ARG A 244 10.30 -31.54 13.32
N LYS A 245 9.49 -32.59 13.14
CA LYS A 245 9.93 -33.97 13.35
C LYS A 245 10.94 -34.37 12.27
N GLN A 246 11.96 -35.11 12.66
CA GLN A 246 12.89 -35.74 11.75
C GLN A 246 12.34 -37.10 11.26
N SER A 247 13.09 -37.79 10.40
CA SER A 247 12.68 -39.07 9.81
C SER A 247 12.42 -40.17 10.85
N ASP A 248 13.02 -40.06 12.04
CA ASP A 248 12.83 -40.98 13.16
C ASP A 248 11.61 -40.61 14.04
N GLY A 249 10.84 -39.59 13.67
CA GLY A 249 9.68 -39.10 14.40
C GLY A 249 9.99 -38.21 15.60
N LYS A 250 11.28 -38.00 15.95
CA LYS A 250 11.71 -37.18 17.08
C LYS A 250 12.04 -35.74 16.63
N VAL A 251 11.98 -34.82 17.58
CA VAL A 251 12.32 -33.40 17.37
C VAL A 251 13.69 -33.10 17.94
N PHE A 252 13.96 -33.58 19.15
CA PHE A 252 15.21 -33.35 19.86
C PHE A 252 16.08 -34.59 19.88
N HIS A 253 17.34 -34.39 19.51
CA HIS A 253 18.39 -35.40 19.52
C HIS A 253 19.47 -34.96 20.49
N LYS A 254 20.02 -35.92 21.24
CA LYS A 254 21.20 -35.66 22.07
C LYS A 254 22.35 -35.33 21.12
N GLU A 255 22.98 -34.19 21.31
CA GLU A 255 24.16 -33.84 20.54
C GLU A 255 25.30 -34.80 20.93
N GLU A 256 25.73 -35.62 19.99
CA GLU A 256 26.91 -36.46 20.16
C GLU A 256 28.14 -35.57 20.07
N LYS A 257 28.99 -35.59 21.10
CA LYS A 257 30.31 -34.96 21.00
C LYS A 257 31.16 -35.84 20.10
N THR A 258 31.37 -35.43 18.85
CA THR A 258 32.45 -36.00 18.03
C THR A 258 33.79 -35.74 18.70
N ILE A 259 34.68 -36.74 18.62
CA ILE A 259 35.98 -36.78 19.31
C ILE A 259 36.81 -35.49 19.02
N GLU A 260 36.69 -34.91 17.83
CA GLU A 260 37.36 -33.65 17.45
C GLU A 260 36.96 -32.43 18.27
N LYS A 261 35.73 -32.37 18.80
CA LYS A 261 35.27 -31.23 19.62
C LYS A 261 35.79 -31.32 21.05
N LYS A 262 36.08 -32.53 21.54
CA LYS A 262 36.66 -32.76 22.87
C LYS A 262 38.08 -32.20 22.99
N TYR A 263 38.87 -32.30 21.92
CA TYR A 263 40.23 -31.73 21.87
C TYR A 263 40.27 -30.19 21.73
N ARG A 264 39.16 -29.55 21.34
CA ARG A 264 39.10 -28.09 21.14
C ARG A 264 38.64 -27.34 22.39
N ASP A 265 37.86 -27.98 23.26
CA ASP A 265 37.37 -27.39 24.52
C ASP A 265 38.30 -27.70 25.73
N GLU A 266 39.39 -28.45 25.53
CA GLU A 266 40.41 -28.81 26.55
C GLU A 266 41.76 -28.05 26.37
N LEU A 267 41.81 -27.06 25.46
CA LEU A 267 42.90 -26.09 25.26
C LEU A 267 42.41 -24.68 25.59
#